data_AF-A0A1V0GN05-F1
#
_entry.id   AF-A0A1V0GN05-F1
#
_cell.length_a   1.000
_cell.length_b   1.000
_cell.length_c   1.000
_cell.angle_alpha   90.00
_cell.angle_beta   90.00
_cell.angle_gamma   90.00
#
_symmetry.space_group_name_H-M   'P 1'
#
loop_
_entity.id
_entity.type
_entity.pdbx_description
1 polymer ?
#
loop_
_entity_poly.entity_id
_entity_poly.type
_entity_poly.pdbx_seq_one_letter_code
_entity_poly.pdbx_strand_id
1 'polypeptide(L)'
;MVDEPLRIGFILTPDYSLMSLTAAVEPLRAANQLAGRALYRPSYHSVAGDFAASTSGGGFATETLPDPAALDLALVVAGGNPLRYENAALARGLRALQNRKVRLGGISGGAAILARLGLMEGRRFTLHWAHIDALAEHQPDLLIERALYVIDRDRFTCAGGVAALDMMCALIARDHGAGFARQVAEWFIHPRARNADEPQQSPVAERFDLRHPMLAQAVDLMFSHLSDPLTPEQIAAQVGCSPRQLQRLFNDQLGSSMMEFYREMRLRKADELVQQTALSMLDVALVTGFASAAHFSRLYAARFGMPPARRRQAMRKRP
;
A
#
# COMPACT_ATOMS: atom_id res chain seq x y z
N MET A 1 17.21 33.67 -13.64
CA MET A 1 16.30 32.88 -14.50
C MET A 1 15.26 32.28 -13.58
N VAL A 2 13.97 32.50 -13.83
CA VAL A 2 12.92 31.86 -13.03
C VAL A 2 12.84 30.42 -13.52
N ASP A 3 13.16 29.46 -12.64
CA ASP A 3 13.04 28.03 -12.96
C ASP A 3 11.62 27.72 -13.44
N GLU A 4 11.48 26.98 -14.54
CA GLU A 4 10.17 26.56 -15.04
C GLU A 4 9.46 25.67 -14.00
N PRO A 5 8.13 25.76 -13.87
CA PRO A 5 7.40 24.94 -12.92
C PRO A 5 7.48 23.47 -13.29
N LEU A 6 7.74 22.61 -12.31
CA LEU A 6 7.83 21.16 -12.50
C LEU A 6 6.46 20.58 -12.90
N ARG A 7 6.40 19.94 -14.07
CA ARG A 7 5.17 19.38 -14.65
C ARG A 7 4.96 17.95 -14.15
N ILE A 8 3.90 17.75 -13.36
CA ILE A 8 3.61 16.47 -12.70
C ILE A 8 2.29 15.91 -13.21
N GLY A 9 2.35 14.77 -13.91
CA GLY A 9 1.18 14.09 -14.42
C GLY A 9 0.69 13.01 -13.47
N PHE A 10 -0.55 13.10 -13.00
CA PHE A 10 -1.22 12.08 -12.21
C PHE A 10 -2.04 11.17 -13.14
N ILE A 11 -1.60 9.93 -13.31
CA ILE A 11 -2.26 8.93 -14.16
C ILE A 11 -3.21 8.11 -13.30
N LEU A 12 -4.51 8.32 -13.49
CA LEU A 12 -5.58 7.75 -12.67
C LEU A 12 -6.08 6.45 -13.30
N THR A 13 -6.01 5.35 -12.55
CA THR A 13 -6.66 4.09 -12.93
C THR A 13 -8.10 4.07 -12.44
N PRO A 14 -8.97 3.19 -12.97
CA PRO A 14 -10.23 2.87 -12.31
C PRO A 14 -10.01 2.52 -10.82
N ASP A 15 -11.00 2.85 -10.00
CA ASP A 15 -11.00 2.63 -8.55
C ASP A 15 -9.84 3.25 -7.77
N TYR A 16 -9.25 4.33 -8.28
CA TYR A 16 -8.27 5.08 -7.50
C TYR A 16 -8.91 5.72 -6.25
N SER A 17 -8.12 5.80 -5.18
CA SER A 17 -8.52 6.47 -3.94
C SER A 17 -8.37 7.98 -4.07
N LEU A 18 -9.47 8.72 -3.89
CA LEU A 18 -9.45 10.19 -3.92
C LEU A 18 -8.46 10.76 -2.92
N MET A 19 -8.47 10.25 -1.67
CA MET A 19 -7.56 10.67 -0.61
C MET A 19 -6.09 10.54 -1.02
N SER A 20 -5.72 9.45 -1.69
CA SER A 20 -4.33 9.23 -2.12
C SER A 20 -3.91 10.22 -3.20
N LEU A 21 -4.81 10.55 -4.12
CA LEU A 21 -4.57 11.58 -5.14
C LEU A 21 -4.47 12.98 -4.52
N THR A 22 -5.46 13.38 -3.73
CA THR A 22 -5.53 14.74 -3.18
C THR A 22 -4.42 15.00 -2.18
N ALA A 23 -4.03 14.01 -1.36
CA ALA A 23 -2.86 14.11 -0.49
C ALA A 23 -1.55 14.36 -1.26
N ALA A 24 -1.46 13.94 -2.53
CA ALA A 24 -0.31 14.22 -3.38
C ALA A 24 -0.41 15.59 -4.08
N VAL A 25 -1.60 15.96 -4.51
CA VAL A 25 -1.84 17.20 -5.27
C VAL A 25 -1.81 18.43 -4.39
N GLU A 26 -2.47 18.38 -3.23
CA GLU A 26 -2.71 19.55 -2.39
C GLU A 26 -1.42 20.21 -1.88
N PRO A 27 -0.36 19.47 -1.47
CA PRO A 27 0.92 20.09 -1.11
C PRO A 27 1.55 20.91 -2.24
N LEU A 28 1.38 20.50 -3.50
CA LEU A 28 1.87 21.23 -4.66
C LEU A 28 1.10 22.55 -4.86
N ARG A 29 -0.23 22.50 -4.67
CA ARG A 29 -1.08 23.70 -4.72
C ARG A 29 -0.74 24.68 -3.60
N ALA A 30 -0.56 24.19 -2.37
CA ALA A 30 -0.15 25.01 -1.23
C ALA A 30 1.26 25.59 -1.43
N ALA A 31 2.20 24.82 -1.96
CA ALA A 31 3.53 25.32 -2.31
C ALA A 31 3.46 26.48 -3.32
N ASN A 32 2.67 26.35 -4.39
CA ASN A 32 2.46 27.44 -5.34
C ASN A 32 1.88 28.70 -4.67
N GLN A 33 0.89 28.51 -3.78
CA GLN A 33 0.24 29.60 -3.06
C GLN A 33 1.22 30.32 -2.12
N LEU A 34 1.95 29.57 -1.30
CA LEU A 34 2.92 30.12 -0.34
C LEU A 34 4.12 30.78 -1.02
N ALA A 35 4.53 30.28 -2.20
CA ALA A 35 5.61 30.88 -2.97
C ALA A 35 5.19 32.12 -3.78
N GLY A 36 3.88 32.37 -3.94
CA GLY A 36 3.35 33.45 -4.78
C GLY A 36 3.63 33.27 -6.28
N ARG A 37 4.03 32.08 -6.72
CA ARG A 37 4.35 31.73 -8.12
C ARG A 37 4.15 30.25 -8.38
N ALA A 38 4.05 29.86 -9.65
CA ALA A 38 4.02 28.44 -10.02
C ALA A 38 5.40 27.80 -9.80
N LEU A 39 5.47 26.86 -8.86
CA LEU A 39 6.57 25.92 -8.63
C LEU A 39 6.27 24.57 -9.29
N TYR A 40 5.00 24.17 -9.28
CA TYR A 40 4.51 22.90 -9.79
C TYR A 40 3.29 23.12 -10.69
N ARG A 41 3.17 22.30 -11.74
CA ARG A 41 1.99 22.27 -12.62
C ARG A 41 1.43 20.84 -12.67
N PRO A 42 0.46 20.49 -11.81
CA PRO A 42 -0.17 19.19 -11.85
C PRO A 42 -1.11 19.08 -13.07
N SER A 43 -1.13 17.92 -13.72
CA SER A 43 -2.10 17.53 -14.75
C SER A 43 -2.66 16.15 -14.45
N TYR A 44 -3.87 15.85 -14.95
CA TYR A 44 -4.58 14.60 -14.66
C TYR A 44 -4.83 13.84 -15.94
N HIS A 45 -4.50 12.55 -15.93
CA HIS A 45 -4.56 11.70 -17.10
C HIS A 45 -5.26 10.39 -16.79
N SER A 46 -5.97 9.84 -17.77
CA SER A 46 -6.46 8.47 -17.74
C SER A 46 -6.30 7.83 -19.11
N VAL A 47 -6.51 6.52 -19.20
CA VAL A 47 -6.47 5.85 -20.52
C VAL A 47 -7.61 6.32 -21.41
N ALA A 48 -8.80 6.54 -20.85
CA ALA A 48 -9.97 6.98 -21.60
C ALA A 48 -9.86 8.45 -22.00
N GLY A 49 -9.28 9.30 -21.13
CA GLY A 49 -9.28 10.75 -21.29
C GLY A 49 -10.70 11.29 -21.22
N ASP A 50 -11.20 11.51 -20.00
CA ASP A 50 -12.55 12.01 -19.68
C ASP A 50 -12.63 12.25 -18.17
N PHE A 51 -13.82 12.25 -17.55
CA PHE A 51 -13.94 12.26 -16.10
C PHE A 51 -13.54 10.91 -15.47
N ALA A 52 -12.53 10.93 -14.60
CA ALA A 52 -12.10 9.78 -13.82
C ALA A 52 -12.69 9.83 -12.40
N ALA A 53 -13.76 9.07 -12.18
CA ALA A 53 -14.41 8.95 -10.87
C ALA A 53 -13.54 8.16 -9.87
N SER A 54 -13.54 8.61 -8.62
CA SER A 54 -12.85 7.94 -7.50
C SER A 54 -13.78 6.97 -6.77
N THR A 55 -13.21 6.11 -5.91
CA THR A 55 -13.98 5.17 -5.09
C THR A 55 -14.89 5.83 -4.04
N SER A 56 -14.66 7.08 -3.67
CA SER A 56 -15.46 7.83 -2.70
C SER A 56 -16.56 8.68 -3.34
N GLY A 57 -16.75 8.57 -4.67
CA GLY A 57 -17.53 9.53 -5.44
C GLY A 57 -16.73 10.80 -5.77
N GLY A 58 -17.24 11.60 -6.71
CA GLY A 58 -16.47 12.70 -7.31
C GLY A 58 -15.24 12.21 -8.08
N GLY A 59 -14.36 13.13 -8.50
CA GLY A 59 -13.21 12.81 -9.34
C GLY A 59 -12.65 14.02 -10.07
N PHE A 60 -11.86 13.77 -11.11
CA PHE A 60 -11.19 14.80 -11.90
C PHE A 60 -11.50 14.62 -13.39
N ALA A 61 -11.63 15.75 -14.11
CA ALA A 61 -11.49 15.73 -15.55
C ALA A 61 -10.05 15.35 -15.90
N THR A 62 -9.89 14.44 -16.85
CA THR A 62 -8.60 13.92 -17.29
C THR A 62 -8.45 14.05 -18.78
N GLU A 63 -7.21 14.24 -19.20
CA GLU A 63 -6.83 14.06 -20.60
C GLU A 63 -6.41 12.61 -20.83
N THR A 64 -6.24 12.22 -22.09
CA THR A 64 -5.60 10.94 -22.41
C THR A 64 -4.14 10.96 -21.93
N LEU A 65 -3.48 9.80 -21.99
CA LEU A 65 -2.06 9.70 -21.62
C LEU A 65 -1.23 10.70 -22.44
N PRO A 66 -0.41 11.54 -21.78
CA PRO A 66 0.20 12.70 -22.42
C PRO A 66 1.34 12.29 -23.36
N ASP A 67 1.71 13.20 -24.26
CA ASP A 67 3.02 13.14 -24.90
C ASP A 67 4.09 13.15 -23.80
N PRO A 68 5.04 12.20 -23.79
CA PRO A 68 6.11 12.18 -22.81
C PRO A 68 6.90 13.48 -22.66
N ALA A 69 7.01 14.32 -23.70
CA ALA A 69 7.72 15.60 -23.64
C ALA A 69 7.01 16.63 -22.73
N ALA A 70 5.75 16.38 -22.37
CA ALA A 70 4.94 17.30 -21.56
C ALA A 70 5.15 17.16 -20.05
N LEU A 71 5.82 16.11 -19.58
CA LEU A 71 5.94 15.80 -18.14
C LEU A 71 7.39 15.68 -17.68
N ASP A 72 7.61 16.10 -16.44
CA ASP A 72 8.89 15.93 -15.75
C ASP A 72 8.84 14.76 -14.74
N LEU A 73 7.64 14.45 -14.24
CA LEU A 73 7.32 13.35 -13.34
C LEU A 73 5.91 12.82 -13.66
N ALA A 74 5.75 11.50 -13.76
CA ALA A 74 4.46 10.85 -13.90
C ALA A 74 4.20 9.89 -12.72
N LEU A 75 3.04 10.03 -12.08
CA LEU A 75 2.62 9.27 -10.91
C LEU A 75 1.36 8.47 -11.21
N VAL A 76 1.47 7.14 -11.21
CA VAL A 76 0.31 6.25 -11.34
C VAL A 76 -0.41 6.20 -10.00
N VAL A 77 -1.69 6.57 -9.97
CA VAL A 77 -2.54 6.47 -8.79
C VAL A 77 -3.53 5.34 -9.00
N ALA A 78 -3.34 4.26 -8.24
CA ALA A 78 -4.19 3.09 -8.37
C ALA A 78 -4.73 2.63 -7.01
N GLY A 79 -6.00 2.26 -7.01
CA GLY A 79 -6.67 1.56 -5.92
C GLY A 79 -7.16 0.20 -6.39
N GLY A 80 -8.23 -0.30 -5.77
CA GLY A 80 -8.76 -1.63 -6.06
C GLY A 80 -7.71 -2.74 -5.89
N ASN A 81 -7.66 -3.69 -6.83
CA ASN A 81 -6.61 -4.70 -6.89
C ASN A 81 -5.64 -4.40 -8.06
N PRO A 82 -4.50 -3.73 -7.80
CA PRO A 82 -3.55 -3.34 -8.84
C PRO A 82 -2.84 -4.54 -9.49
N LEU A 83 -2.80 -5.70 -8.82
CA LEU A 83 -2.19 -6.93 -9.36
C LEU A 83 -3.07 -7.62 -10.40
N ARG A 84 -4.33 -7.22 -10.53
CA ARG A 84 -5.25 -7.72 -11.57
C ARG A 84 -5.54 -6.70 -12.66
N TYR A 85 -5.15 -5.45 -12.44
CA TYR A 85 -5.36 -4.39 -13.42
C TYR A 85 -4.35 -4.52 -14.57
N GLU A 86 -4.86 -4.67 -15.78
CA GLU A 86 -4.06 -4.77 -17.01
C GLU A 86 -4.67 -3.87 -18.08
N ASN A 87 -3.84 -3.00 -18.66
CA ASN A 87 -4.26 -2.15 -19.76
C ASN A 87 -3.09 -1.89 -20.71
N ALA A 88 -3.24 -2.33 -21.96
CA ALA A 88 -2.18 -2.26 -22.95
C ALA A 88 -1.83 -0.81 -23.35
N ALA A 89 -2.80 0.10 -23.34
CA ALA A 89 -2.56 1.52 -23.64
C ALA A 89 -1.77 2.18 -22.51
N LEU A 90 -2.12 1.91 -21.25
CA LEU A 90 -1.33 2.35 -20.09
C LEU A 90 0.10 1.82 -20.14
N ALA A 91 0.27 0.52 -20.40
CA ALA A 91 1.60 -0.09 -20.50
C ALA A 91 2.47 0.57 -21.58
N ARG A 92 1.90 0.86 -22.76
CA ARG A 92 2.60 1.57 -23.84
C ARG A 92 2.96 3.00 -23.41
N GLY A 93 2.03 3.75 -22.83
CA GLY A 93 2.25 5.12 -22.39
C GLY A 93 3.35 5.23 -21.33
N LEU A 94 3.33 4.35 -20.32
CA LEU A 94 4.35 4.32 -19.26
C LEU A 94 5.75 3.97 -19.79
N ARG A 95 5.85 3.04 -20.75
CA ARG A 95 7.12 2.75 -21.44
C ARG A 95 7.60 3.91 -22.29
N ALA A 96 6.70 4.62 -22.97
CA ALA A 96 7.04 5.82 -23.73
C ALA A 96 7.60 6.93 -22.82
N LEU A 97 6.98 7.14 -21.66
CA LEU A 97 7.47 8.06 -20.62
C LEU A 97 8.87 7.67 -20.14
N GLN A 98 9.11 6.39 -19.84
CA GLN A 98 10.42 5.88 -19.43
C GLN A 98 11.48 6.09 -20.51
N ASN A 99 11.17 5.77 -21.78
CA ASN A 99 12.09 5.94 -22.91
C ASN A 99 12.52 7.40 -23.10
N ARG A 100 11.67 8.34 -22.69
CA ARG A 100 11.94 9.78 -22.71
C ARG A 100 12.54 10.29 -21.39
N LYS A 101 12.92 9.38 -20.49
CA LYS A 101 13.54 9.66 -19.18
C LYS A 101 12.66 10.50 -18.26
N VAL A 102 11.34 10.44 -18.43
CA VAL A 102 10.40 11.01 -17.46
C VAL A 102 10.50 10.20 -16.17
N ARG A 103 10.63 10.89 -15.03
CA ARG A 103 10.63 10.23 -13.72
C ARG A 103 9.28 9.54 -13.51
N LEU A 104 9.29 8.35 -12.95
CA LEU A 104 8.07 7.56 -12.76
C LEU A 104 7.80 7.32 -11.29
N GLY A 105 6.55 7.13 -10.95
CA GLY A 105 6.17 6.85 -9.59
C GLY A 105 4.79 6.25 -9.43
N GLY A 106 4.54 5.73 -8.25
CA GLY A 106 3.34 4.97 -7.94
C GLY A 106 2.80 5.35 -6.56
N ILE A 107 1.53 5.73 -6.53
CA ILE A 107 0.81 6.04 -5.30
C ILE A 107 -0.14 4.87 -5.01
N SER A 108 -0.10 4.36 -3.78
CA SER A 108 -0.88 3.20 -3.36
C SER A 108 -0.56 1.97 -4.23
N GLY A 109 -1.51 1.49 -5.04
CA GLY A 109 -1.32 0.36 -5.95
C GLY A 109 -0.51 0.68 -7.21
N GLY A 110 -0.23 1.96 -7.50
CA GLY A 110 0.40 2.36 -8.76
C GLY A 110 1.80 1.77 -8.94
N ALA A 111 2.55 1.60 -7.85
CA ALA A 111 3.88 1.03 -7.90
C ALA A 111 3.86 -0.47 -8.26
N ALA A 112 2.79 -1.20 -7.90
CA ALA A 112 2.62 -2.59 -8.31
C ALA A 112 2.41 -2.71 -9.82
N ILE A 113 1.66 -1.78 -10.43
CA ILE A 113 1.48 -1.72 -11.89
C ILE A 113 2.83 -1.46 -12.58
N LEU A 114 3.61 -0.50 -12.07
CA LEU A 114 4.94 -0.20 -12.61
C LEU A 114 5.87 -1.43 -12.51
N ALA A 115 5.88 -2.11 -11.36
CA ALA A 115 6.71 -3.29 -11.13
C ALA A 115 6.38 -4.42 -12.11
N ARG A 116 5.09 -4.73 -12.29
CA ARG A 116 4.62 -5.74 -13.25
C ARG A 116 5.00 -5.44 -14.70
N LEU A 117 5.25 -4.18 -15.04
CA LEU A 117 5.68 -3.75 -16.37
C LEU A 117 7.21 -3.75 -16.55
N GLY A 118 7.98 -4.16 -15.53
CA GLY A 118 9.45 -4.11 -15.51
C GLY A 118 10.02 -2.71 -15.22
N LEU A 119 9.17 -1.75 -14.87
CA LEU A 119 9.57 -0.35 -14.75
C LEU A 119 10.25 -0.03 -13.39
N MET A 120 10.26 -0.99 -12.46
CA MET A 120 10.85 -0.86 -11.12
C MET A 120 12.12 -1.70 -10.93
N GLU A 121 12.61 -2.38 -11.97
CA GLU A 121 13.78 -3.25 -11.90
C GLU A 121 15.03 -2.50 -11.41
N GLY A 122 15.72 -3.08 -10.42
CA GLY A 122 16.93 -2.49 -9.82
C GLY A 122 16.70 -1.19 -9.03
N ARG A 123 15.44 -0.86 -8.71
CA ARG A 123 15.06 0.33 -7.94
C ARG A 123 14.33 -0.05 -6.66
N ARG A 124 14.67 0.64 -5.58
CA ARG A 124 13.95 0.51 -4.31
C ARG A 124 12.60 1.21 -4.43
N PHE A 125 11.55 0.58 -3.91
CA PHE A 125 10.22 1.19 -3.93
C PHE A 125 9.30 0.63 -2.84
N THR A 126 8.20 1.33 -2.58
CA THR A 126 7.14 0.88 -1.70
C THR A 126 5.79 0.91 -2.41
N LEU A 127 4.79 0.28 -1.81
CA LEU A 127 3.40 0.27 -2.22
C LEU A 127 2.52 0.08 -0.99
N HIS A 128 1.20 0.18 -1.15
CA HIS A 128 0.27 -0.06 -0.05
C HIS A 128 0.52 -1.44 0.59
N TRP A 129 0.65 -1.50 1.92
CA TRP A 129 1.01 -2.71 2.69
C TRP A 129 0.19 -3.95 2.30
N ALA A 130 -1.09 -3.74 1.97
CA ALA A 130 -2.01 -4.80 1.58
C ALA A 130 -1.62 -5.52 0.28
N HIS A 131 -0.68 -5.00 -0.51
CA HIS A 131 -0.26 -5.58 -1.79
C HIS A 131 1.21 -6.01 -1.83
N ILE A 132 1.99 -5.73 -0.77
CA ILE A 132 3.43 -6.04 -0.71
C ILE A 132 3.68 -7.53 -0.88
N ASP A 133 3.06 -8.36 -0.03
CA ASP A 133 3.34 -9.80 0.01
C ASP A 133 2.95 -10.47 -1.30
N ALA A 134 1.76 -10.10 -1.82
CA ALA A 134 1.24 -10.64 -3.07
C ALA A 134 2.12 -10.26 -4.28
N LEU A 135 2.76 -9.09 -4.28
CA LEU A 135 3.70 -8.72 -5.33
C LEU A 135 5.05 -9.45 -5.17
N ALA A 136 5.58 -9.50 -3.94
CA ALA A 136 6.85 -10.14 -3.64
C ALA A 136 6.85 -11.64 -3.97
N GLU A 137 5.72 -12.33 -3.76
CA GLU A 137 5.56 -13.74 -4.10
C GLU A 137 5.66 -14.01 -5.61
N HIS A 138 5.19 -13.08 -6.44
CA HIS A 138 5.24 -13.23 -7.90
C HIS A 138 6.54 -12.72 -8.53
N GLN A 139 7.27 -11.83 -7.85
CA GLN A 139 8.48 -11.18 -8.35
C GLN A 139 9.50 -10.99 -7.21
N PRO A 140 10.21 -12.06 -6.82
CA PRO A 140 11.08 -12.06 -5.63
C PRO A 140 12.33 -11.16 -5.76
N ASP A 141 12.74 -10.82 -6.99
CA ASP A 141 13.92 -9.99 -7.26
C ASP A 141 13.65 -8.48 -7.08
N LEU A 142 12.41 -8.09 -6.76
CA LEU A 142 12.04 -6.70 -6.54
C LEU A 142 12.53 -6.19 -5.19
N LEU A 143 13.08 -4.97 -5.18
CA LEU A 143 13.57 -4.29 -3.98
C LEU A 143 12.44 -3.52 -3.26
N ILE A 144 11.46 -4.26 -2.72
CA ILE A 144 10.30 -3.68 -2.03
C ILE A 144 10.67 -3.32 -0.58
N GLU A 145 10.40 -2.09 -0.17
CA GLU A 145 10.56 -1.62 1.21
C GLU A 145 9.20 -1.43 1.90
N ARG A 146 9.10 -1.81 3.17
CA ARG A 146 7.92 -1.55 4.03
C ARG A 146 7.98 -0.14 4.63
N ALA A 147 7.98 0.86 3.76
CA ALA A 147 8.14 2.28 4.07
C ALA A 147 6.87 3.08 3.73
N LEU A 148 6.68 4.27 4.32
CA LEU A 148 5.60 5.20 3.92
C LEU A 148 5.79 5.68 2.48
N TYR A 149 7.03 6.05 2.13
CA TYR A 149 7.41 6.40 0.77
C TYR A 149 8.88 6.06 0.52
N VAL A 150 9.23 5.89 -0.76
CA VAL A 150 10.59 5.63 -1.23
C VAL A 150 10.83 6.50 -2.46
N ILE A 151 11.89 7.31 -2.39
CA ILE A 151 12.42 8.06 -3.54
C ILE A 151 13.79 7.47 -3.86
N ASP A 152 13.88 6.66 -4.91
CA ASP A 152 15.14 6.10 -5.42
C ASP A 152 15.41 6.65 -6.82
N ARG A 153 16.29 7.64 -6.89
CA ARG A 153 16.76 8.28 -8.14
C ARG A 153 15.57 8.86 -8.94
N ASP A 154 15.11 8.15 -9.97
CA ASP A 154 13.99 8.52 -10.86
C ASP A 154 12.70 7.75 -10.56
N ARG A 155 12.60 7.13 -9.37
CA ARG A 155 11.39 6.46 -8.86
C ARG A 155 10.85 7.12 -7.60
N PHE A 156 9.55 7.41 -7.59
CA PHE A 156 8.83 8.07 -6.49
C PHE A 156 7.62 7.22 -6.11
N THR A 157 7.66 6.55 -4.97
CA THR A 157 6.56 5.66 -4.58
C THR A 157 6.12 5.88 -3.16
N CYS A 158 4.83 5.70 -2.89
CA CYS A 158 4.29 5.77 -1.54
C CYS A 158 3.15 4.78 -1.32
N ALA A 159 2.92 4.47 -0.05
CA ALA A 159 1.87 3.58 0.41
C ALA A 159 0.44 4.05 0.04
N GLY A 160 0.26 5.31 -0.36
CA GLY A 160 -1.04 5.93 -0.55
C GLY A 160 -1.58 6.59 0.73
N GLY A 161 -2.85 7.00 0.69
CA GLY A 161 -3.47 7.78 1.75
C GLY A 161 -2.64 9.04 2.07
N VAL A 162 -2.46 9.33 3.35
CA VAL A 162 -1.66 10.46 3.83
C VAL A 162 -0.15 10.32 3.58
N ALA A 163 0.36 9.11 3.27
CA ALA A 163 1.78 8.94 2.94
C ALA A 163 2.17 9.65 1.62
N ALA A 164 1.19 9.91 0.75
CA ALA A 164 1.40 10.70 -0.45
C ALA A 164 1.73 12.18 -0.13
N LEU A 165 1.13 12.73 0.94
CA LEU A 165 1.46 14.07 1.42
C LEU A 165 2.89 14.14 1.93
N ASP A 166 3.33 13.14 2.71
CA ASP A 166 4.70 13.06 3.21
C ASP A 166 5.72 12.97 2.07
N MET A 167 5.45 12.12 1.06
CA MET A 167 6.29 12.00 -0.13
C MET A 167 6.41 13.33 -0.89
N MET A 168 5.31 14.08 -1.02
CA MET A 168 5.33 15.38 -1.69
C MET A 168 6.03 16.45 -0.86
N CYS A 169 5.91 16.42 0.46
CA CYS A 169 6.72 17.27 1.34
C CYS A 169 8.21 16.97 1.17
N ALA A 170 8.60 15.70 1.01
CA ALA A 170 9.99 15.33 0.73
C ALA A 170 10.46 15.82 -0.66
N LEU A 171 9.61 15.76 -1.69
CA LEU A 171 9.87 16.35 -3.00
C LEU A 171 10.10 17.86 -2.90
N ILE A 172 9.19 18.57 -2.22
CA ILE A 172 9.28 20.02 -2.00
C ILE A 172 10.54 20.37 -1.19
N ALA A 173 10.89 19.56 -0.18
CA ALA A 173 12.09 19.77 0.61
C ALA A 173 13.36 19.62 -0.24
N ARG A 174 13.38 18.67 -1.18
CA ARG A 174 14.48 18.50 -2.12
C ARG A 174 14.62 19.69 -3.07
N ASP A 175 13.50 20.16 -3.61
CA ASP A 175 13.50 21.16 -4.68
C ASP A 175 13.62 22.61 -4.14
N HIS A 176 13.11 22.87 -2.92
CA HIS A 176 12.98 24.22 -2.35
C HIS A 176 13.43 24.34 -0.88
N GLY A 177 14.01 23.28 -0.32
CA GLY A 177 14.57 23.26 1.03
C GLY A 177 13.58 22.87 2.13
N ALA A 178 14.10 22.26 3.19
CA ALA A 178 13.31 21.71 4.30
C ALA A 178 12.47 22.76 5.05
N GLY A 179 12.94 24.01 5.13
CA GLY A 179 12.20 25.10 5.77
C GLY A 179 10.91 25.48 5.05
N PHE A 180 10.93 25.47 3.71
CA PHE A 180 9.74 25.74 2.90
C PHE A 180 8.77 24.55 2.93
N ALA A 181 9.29 23.32 2.82
CA ALA A 181 8.47 22.13 2.95
C ALA A 181 7.74 22.04 4.31
N ARG A 182 8.37 22.50 5.40
CA ARG A 182 7.72 22.60 6.71
C ARG A 182 6.53 23.56 6.71
N GLN A 183 6.68 24.75 6.12
CA GLN A 183 5.58 25.71 5.98
C GLN A 183 4.42 25.11 5.17
N VAL A 184 4.73 24.39 4.10
CA VAL A 184 3.71 23.67 3.31
C VAL A 184 3.01 22.60 4.15
N ALA A 185 3.73 21.82 4.96
CA ALA A 185 3.12 20.82 5.84
C ALA A 185 2.22 21.47 6.92
N GLU A 186 2.69 22.56 7.54
CA GLU A 186 1.92 23.33 8.54
C GLU A 186 0.60 23.87 7.98
N TRP A 187 0.55 24.23 6.69
CA TRP A 187 -0.69 24.64 6.01
C TRP A 187 -1.81 23.59 6.11
N PHE A 188 -1.44 22.31 6.20
CA PHE A 188 -2.38 21.19 6.33
C PHE A 188 -2.61 20.73 7.76
N ILE A 189 -2.19 21.52 8.76
CA ILE A 189 -2.25 21.14 10.18
C ILE A 189 -1.49 19.82 10.39
N HIS A 190 -0.40 19.66 9.62
CA HIS A 190 0.48 18.50 9.65
C HIS A 190 1.83 18.95 10.24
N PRO A 191 1.93 19.12 11.57
CA PRO A 191 3.07 19.76 12.22
C PRO A 191 4.38 19.00 12.01
N ARG A 192 4.30 17.73 11.62
CA ARG A 192 5.46 16.90 11.29
C ARG A 192 5.13 15.99 10.12
N ALA A 193 5.72 16.29 8.96
CA ALA A 193 5.83 15.32 7.87
C ALA A 193 6.53 14.06 8.39
N ARG A 194 5.93 12.90 8.14
CA ARG A 194 6.48 11.62 8.57
C ARG A 194 7.69 11.27 7.71
N ASN A 195 8.67 10.60 8.32
CA ASN A 195 9.86 10.13 7.62
C ASN A 195 9.53 8.93 6.73
N ALA A 196 10.36 8.70 5.72
CA ALA A 196 10.19 7.62 4.75
C ALA A 196 10.09 6.24 5.42
N ASP A 197 10.97 5.98 6.38
CA ASP A 197 11.18 4.71 7.08
C ASP A 197 10.16 4.43 8.19
N GLU A 198 9.25 5.36 8.48
CA GLU A 198 8.18 5.11 9.43
C GLU A 198 7.25 3.97 8.94
N PRO A 199 6.73 3.13 9.85
CA PRO A 199 5.90 1.99 9.48
C PRO A 199 4.55 2.46 8.91
N GLN A 200 4.04 1.74 7.90
CA GLN A 200 2.73 2.04 7.30
C GLN A 200 1.54 1.75 8.23
N GLN A 201 1.72 0.83 9.18
CA GLN A 201 0.71 0.40 10.14
C GLN A 201 1.23 0.66 11.55
N SER A 202 0.33 0.99 12.47
CA SER A 202 0.67 1.07 13.89
C SER A 202 1.29 -0.24 14.40
N PRO A 203 2.17 -0.17 15.42
CA PRO A 203 2.65 -1.36 16.11
C PRO A 203 1.49 -2.25 16.56
N VAL A 204 1.72 -3.56 16.65
CA VAL A 204 0.73 -4.54 17.07
C VAL A 204 0.13 -4.19 18.44
N ALA A 205 0.94 -3.70 19.37
CA ALA A 205 0.46 -3.28 20.68
C ALA A 205 -0.68 -2.25 20.58
N GLU A 206 -0.52 -1.21 19.77
CA GLU A 206 -1.53 -0.19 19.57
C GLU A 206 -2.75 -0.72 18.79
N ARG A 207 -2.51 -1.55 17.76
CA ARG A 207 -3.59 -2.09 16.90
C ARG A 207 -4.60 -2.94 17.66
N PHE A 208 -4.17 -3.57 18.75
CA PHE A 208 -4.98 -4.48 19.55
C PHE A 208 -5.22 -3.97 20.98
N ASP A 209 -4.91 -2.69 21.27
CA ASP A 209 -4.95 -2.10 22.63
C ASP A 209 -4.26 -3.00 23.68
N LEU A 210 -3.12 -3.58 23.32
CA LEU A 210 -2.37 -4.48 24.20
C LEU A 210 -1.58 -3.65 25.19
N ARG A 211 -1.98 -3.73 26.46
CA ARG A 211 -1.34 -2.99 27.55
C ARG A 211 -0.18 -3.77 28.15
N HIS A 212 -0.21 -5.09 28.01
CA HIS A 212 0.80 -5.96 28.59
C HIS A 212 1.93 -6.26 27.57
N PRO A 213 3.20 -5.90 27.85
CA PRO A 213 4.32 -6.09 26.92
C PRO A 213 4.50 -7.53 26.43
N MET A 214 4.36 -8.52 27.32
CA MET A 214 4.42 -9.94 26.92
C MET A 214 3.31 -10.34 25.95
N LEU A 215 2.11 -9.78 26.09
CA LEU A 215 1.01 -10.07 25.17
C LEU A 215 1.27 -9.43 23.81
N ALA A 216 1.79 -8.19 23.80
CA ALA A 216 2.24 -7.55 22.56
C ALA A 216 3.30 -8.38 21.84
N GLN A 217 4.35 -8.82 22.54
CA GLN A 217 5.39 -9.68 21.96
C GLN A 217 4.82 -11.01 21.46
N ALA A 218 3.91 -11.65 22.19
CA ALA A 218 3.28 -12.89 21.75
C ALA A 218 2.49 -12.69 20.45
N VAL A 219 1.74 -11.59 20.34
CA VAL A 219 0.97 -11.28 19.12
C VAL A 219 1.91 -10.91 17.96
N ASP A 220 3.00 -10.18 18.21
CA ASP A 220 4.04 -9.90 17.19
C ASP A 220 4.67 -11.20 16.65
N LEU A 221 4.99 -12.15 17.53
CA LEU A 221 5.49 -13.47 17.15
C LEU A 221 4.48 -14.22 16.28
N MET A 222 3.20 -14.18 16.64
CA MET A 222 2.13 -14.79 15.84
C MET A 222 2.00 -14.16 14.45
N PHE A 223 2.11 -12.83 14.33
CA PHE A 223 2.10 -12.14 13.03
C PHE A 223 3.27 -12.55 12.14
N SER A 224 4.43 -12.77 12.76
CA SER A 224 5.65 -13.16 12.04
C SER A 224 5.67 -14.63 11.64
N HIS A 225 4.80 -15.47 12.21
CA HIS A 225 4.75 -16.92 12.01
C HIS A 225 3.36 -17.39 11.55
N LEU A 226 2.75 -16.72 10.57
CA LEU A 226 1.42 -17.14 10.07
C LEU A 226 1.48 -18.40 9.20
N SER A 227 2.55 -18.58 8.42
CA SER A 227 2.74 -19.72 7.52
C SER A 227 3.21 -20.98 8.26
N ASP A 228 4.06 -20.82 9.28
CA ASP A 228 4.55 -21.90 10.15
C ASP A 228 4.17 -21.60 11.61
N PRO A 229 2.94 -21.92 12.03
CA PRO A 229 2.39 -21.47 13.29
C PRO A 229 3.06 -22.14 14.50
N LEU A 230 3.53 -21.30 15.44
CA LEU A 230 4.14 -21.75 16.68
C LEU A 230 3.11 -22.41 17.62
N THR A 231 3.55 -23.41 18.39
CA THR A 231 2.75 -24.01 19.45
C THR A 231 2.63 -23.07 20.65
N PRO A 232 1.61 -23.25 21.52
CA PRO A 232 1.50 -22.52 22.77
C PRO A 232 2.78 -22.48 23.61
N GLU A 233 3.49 -23.61 23.67
CA GLU A 233 4.72 -23.78 24.43
C GLU A 233 5.87 -22.97 23.82
N GLN A 234 5.98 -22.96 22.49
CA GLN A 234 7.01 -22.19 21.78
C GLN A 234 6.79 -20.68 21.96
N ILE A 235 5.55 -20.20 21.84
CA ILE A 235 5.24 -18.78 22.04
C ILE A 235 5.55 -18.38 23.48
N ALA A 236 5.06 -19.16 24.45
CA ALA A 236 5.27 -18.90 25.87
C ALA A 236 6.77 -18.87 26.23
N ALA A 237 7.56 -19.81 25.70
CA ALA A 237 9.00 -19.85 25.89
C ALA A 237 9.70 -18.60 25.33
N GLN A 238 9.34 -18.14 24.13
CA GLN A 238 9.95 -16.96 23.52
C GLN A 238 9.62 -15.66 24.25
N VAL A 239 8.42 -15.55 24.84
CA VAL A 239 8.03 -14.38 25.65
C VAL A 239 8.42 -14.50 27.12
N GLY A 240 9.11 -15.59 27.51
CA GLY A 240 9.63 -15.80 28.85
C GLY A 240 8.56 -16.10 29.92
N CYS A 241 7.50 -16.84 29.58
CA CYS A 241 6.47 -17.21 30.55
C CYS A 241 5.88 -18.62 30.37
N SER A 242 4.94 -19.00 31.24
CA SER A 242 4.21 -20.26 31.10
C SER A 242 3.04 -20.13 30.12
N PRO A 243 2.67 -21.21 29.39
CA PRO A 243 1.50 -21.20 28.51
C PRO A 243 0.20 -20.81 29.24
N ARG A 244 0.05 -21.19 30.51
CA ARG A 244 -1.11 -20.84 31.34
C ARG A 244 -1.20 -19.34 31.61
N GLN A 245 -0.06 -18.71 31.91
CA GLN A 245 -0.02 -17.26 32.14
C GLN A 245 -0.38 -16.50 30.86
N LEU A 246 0.18 -16.92 29.73
CA LEU A 246 -0.12 -16.29 28.45
C LEU A 246 -1.58 -16.47 28.07
N GLN A 247 -2.13 -17.68 28.23
CA GLN A 247 -3.53 -17.98 27.99
C GLN A 247 -4.48 -17.12 28.82
N ARG A 248 -4.14 -16.84 30.09
CA ARG A 248 -4.90 -15.91 30.93
C ARG A 248 -4.86 -14.49 30.38
N LEU A 249 -3.69 -13.99 29.95
CA LEU A 249 -3.57 -12.66 29.35
C LEU A 249 -4.42 -12.50 28.09
N PHE A 250 -4.45 -13.53 27.23
CA PHE A 250 -5.32 -13.55 26.05
C PHE A 250 -6.80 -13.47 26.43
N ASN A 251 -7.25 -14.25 27.41
CA ASN A 251 -8.64 -14.19 27.87
C ASN A 251 -8.99 -12.83 28.48
N ASP A 252 -8.11 -12.29 29.34
CA ASP A 252 -8.37 -11.06 30.10
C ASP A 252 -8.39 -9.80 29.21
N GLN A 253 -7.49 -9.70 28.22
CA GLN A 253 -7.37 -8.51 27.36
C GLN A 253 -8.06 -8.65 25.99
N LEU A 254 -8.09 -9.86 25.41
CA LEU A 254 -8.59 -10.09 24.06
C LEU A 254 -9.88 -10.94 24.02
N GLY A 255 -10.39 -11.36 25.18
CA GLY A 255 -11.67 -12.06 25.30
C GLY A 255 -11.74 -13.40 24.57
N SER A 256 -10.60 -13.97 24.19
CA SER A 256 -10.51 -15.19 23.38
C SER A 256 -9.27 -15.98 23.76
N SER A 257 -9.26 -17.28 23.46
CA SER A 257 -8.07 -18.07 23.74
C SER A 257 -6.93 -17.73 22.78
N MET A 258 -5.70 -18.00 23.21
CA MET A 258 -4.50 -17.73 22.43
C MET A 258 -4.57 -18.37 21.03
N MET A 259 -5.00 -19.62 20.94
CA MET A 259 -5.09 -20.35 19.66
C MET A 259 -6.30 -19.96 18.82
N GLU A 260 -7.39 -19.50 19.44
CA GLU A 260 -8.52 -18.92 18.70
C GLU A 260 -8.12 -17.61 18.04
N PHE A 261 -7.45 -16.73 18.79
CA PHE A 261 -6.92 -15.47 18.27
C PHE A 261 -5.92 -15.71 17.13
N TYR A 262 -4.98 -16.64 17.31
CA TYR A 262 -3.99 -16.96 16.29
C TYR A 262 -4.63 -17.54 15.01
N ARG A 263 -5.64 -18.42 15.17
CA ARG A 263 -6.42 -18.94 14.05
C ARG A 263 -7.18 -17.84 13.31
N GLU A 264 -7.77 -16.90 14.04
CA GLU A 264 -8.47 -15.74 13.47
C GLU A 264 -7.53 -14.87 12.62
N MET A 265 -6.32 -14.60 13.11
CA MET A 265 -5.30 -13.87 12.35
C MET A 265 -4.97 -14.56 11.02
N ARG A 266 -4.76 -15.87 11.06
CA ARG A 266 -4.47 -16.68 9.87
C ARG A 266 -5.64 -16.71 8.89
N LEU A 267 -6.89 -16.80 9.39
CA LEU A 267 -8.09 -16.75 8.55
C LEU A 267 -8.25 -15.39 7.87
N ARG A 268 -7.97 -14.29 8.57
CA ARG A 268 -7.98 -12.94 7.97
C ARG A 268 -6.93 -12.79 6.88
N LYS A 269 -5.70 -13.25 7.14
CA LYS A 269 -4.64 -13.26 6.13
C LYS A 269 -5.02 -14.11 4.92
N ALA A 270 -5.65 -15.26 5.14
CA ALA A 270 -6.16 -16.10 4.05
C ALA A 270 -7.24 -15.38 3.23
N ASP A 271 -8.15 -14.64 3.87
CA ASP A 271 -9.17 -13.83 3.15
C ASP A 271 -8.54 -12.75 2.26
N GLU A 272 -7.49 -12.08 2.73
CA GLU A 272 -6.72 -11.12 1.94
C GLU A 272 -6.14 -11.81 0.69
N LEU A 273 -5.43 -12.93 0.87
CA LEU A 273 -4.82 -13.68 -0.24
C LEU A 273 -5.86 -14.22 -1.23
N VAL A 274 -7.01 -14.71 -0.75
CA VAL A 274 -8.12 -15.17 -1.60
C VAL A 274 -8.62 -14.07 -2.53
N GLN A 275 -8.72 -12.84 -2.02
CA GLN A 275 -9.23 -11.69 -2.76
C GLN A 275 -8.18 -11.10 -3.70
N GLN A 276 -6.91 -11.10 -3.30
CA GLN A 276 -5.86 -10.33 -3.97
C GLN A 276 -5.04 -11.15 -4.97
N THR A 277 -4.79 -12.43 -4.70
CA THR A 277 -3.87 -13.27 -5.50
C THR A 277 -4.60 -14.22 -6.45
N ALA A 278 -3.83 -14.97 -7.24
CA ALA A 278 -4.31 -16.09 -8.06
C ALA A 278 -4.03 -17.47 -7.45
N LEU A 279 -3.39 -17.54 -6.27
CA LEU A 279 -2.97 -18.77 -5.59
C LEU A 279 -4.08 -19.81 -5.50
N SER A 280 -3.76 -21.11 -5.61
CA SER A 280 -4.78 -22.13 -5.40
C SER A 280 -5.30 -22.11 -3.95
N MET A 281 -6.49 -22.65 -3.70
CA MET A 281 -7.01 -22.74 -2.32
C MET A 281 -6.10 -23.61 -1.42
N LEU A 282 -5.36 -24.54 -2.03
CA LEU A 282 -4.35 -25.34 -1.34
C LEU A 282 -3.15 -24.45 -0.94
N ASP A 283 -2.62 -23.68 -1.87
CA ASP A 283 -1.49 -22.78 -1.59
C ASP A 283 -1.87 -21.75 -0.53
N VAL A 284 -3.05 -21.13 -0.64
CA VAL A 284 -3.57 -20.20 0.38
C VAL A 284 -3.61 -20.88 1.75
N ALA A 285 -4.10 -22.12 1.82
CA ALA A 285 -4.13 -22.86 3.08
C ALA A 285 -2.72 -23.09 3.64
N LEU A 286 -1.77 -23.51 2.81
CA LEU A 286 -0.39 -23.78 3.20
C LEU A 286 0.35 -22.51 3.65
N VAL A 287 0.31 -21.42 2.88
CA VAL A 287 0.99 -20.16 3.23
C VAL A 287 0.36 -19.44 4.44
N THR A 288 -0.82 -19.88 4.88
CA THR A 288 -1.46 -19.40 6.12
C THR A 288 -1.50 -20.47 7.21
N GLY A 289 -0.65 -21.50 7.09
CA GLY A 289 -0.36 -22.47 8.14
C GLY A 289 -1.45 -23.51 8.41
N PHE A 290 -2.40 -23.71 7.48
CA PHE A 290 -3.42 -24.76 7.59
C PHE A 290 -2.92 -26.07 6.98
N ALA A 291 -3.08 -27.16 7.73
CA ALA A 291 -2.62 -28.49 7.31
C ALA A 291 -3.35 -29.06 6.08
N SER A 292 -4.55 -28.58 5.74
CA SER A 292 -5.25 -28.99 4.52
C SER A 292 -6.25 -27.94 4.02
N ALA A 293 -6.46 -27.92 2.71
CA ALA A 293 -7.45 -27.06 2.05
C ALA A 293 -8.90 -27.32 2.52
N ALA A 294 -9.22 -28.58 2.85
CA ALA A 294 -10.53 -28.96 3.36
C ALA A 294 -10.79 -28.40 4.78
N HIS A 295 -9.80 -28.53 5.67
CA HIS A 295 -9.90 -27.96 7.02
C HIS A 295 -9.98 -26.43 6.97
N PHE A 296 -9.11 -25.80 6.18
CA PHE A 296 -9.14 -24.36 5.91
C PHE A 296 -10.51 -23.90 5.41
N SER A 297 -11.05 -24.52 4.36
CA SER A 297 -12.32 -24.09 3.76
C SER A 297 -13.50 -24.16 4.73
N ARG A 298 -13.54 -25.16 5.62
CA ARG A 298 -14.57 -25.26 6.67
C ARG A 298 -14.46 -24.12 7.68
N LEU A 299 -13.27 -23.88 8.21
CA LEU A 299 -13.02 -22.81 9.17
C LEU A 299 -13.29 -21.42 8.57
N TYR A 300 -12.85 -21.22 7.32
CA TYR A 300 -13.12 -20.00 6.57
C TYR A 300 -14.62 -19.78 6.39
N ALA A 301 -15.37 -20.80 5.96
CA ALA A 301 -16.81 -20.68 5.76
C ALA A 301 -17.55 -20.40 7.08
N ALA A 302 -17.16 -21.06 8.16
CA ALA A 302 -17.71 -20.80 9.49
C ALA A 302 -17.47 -19.35 9.94
N ARG A 303 -16.32 -18.77 9.58
CA ARG A 303 -15.94 -17.42 9.98
C ARG A 303 -16.53 -16.30 9.12
N PHE A 304 -16.56 -16.49 7.80
CA PHE A 304 -16.94 -15.44 6.83
C PHE A 304 -18.31 -15.68 6.17
N GLY A 305 -19.02 -16.74 6.56
CA GLY A 305 -20.34 -17.08 6.05
C GLY A 305 -20.36 -17.64 4.62
N MET A 306 -19.19 -17.80 3.98
CA MET A 306 -19.09 -18.40 2.65
C MET A 306 -17.74 -19.10 2.42
N PRO A 307 -17.67 -20.13 1.57
CA PRO A 307 -16.40 -20.76 1.21
C PRO A 307 -15.45 -19.80 0.48
N PRO A 308 -14.12 -19.99 0.60
CA PRO A 308 -13.13 -19.09 0.02
C PRO A 308 -13.17 -19.07 -1.51
N ALA A 309 -13.48 -20.20 -2.16
CA ALA A 309 -13.66 -20.26 -3.61
C ALA A 309 -14.83 -19.37 -4.09
N ARG A 310 -15.94 -19.35 -3.34
CA ARG A 310 -17.11 -18.52 -3.65
C ARG A 310 -16.79 -17.04 -3.44
N ARG A 311 -16.03 -16.70 -2.39
CA ARG A 311 -15.52 -15.34 -2.15
C ARG A 311 -14.73 -14.83 -3.36
N ARG A 312 -13.79 -15.64 -3.87
CA ARG A 312 -12.98 -15.28 -5.05
C ARG A 312 -13.85 -15.07 -6.30
N GLN A 313 -14.81 -15.96 -6.54
CA GLN A 313 -15.73 -15.81 -7.67
C GLN A 313 -16.55 -14.52 -7.59
N ALA A 314 -17.02 -14.14 -6.39
CA ALA A 314 -17.75 -12.88 -6.19
C ALA A 314 -16.88 -11.65 -6.53
N MET A 315 -15.58 -11.69 -6.18
CA MET A 315 -14.64 -10.61 -6.52
C MET A 315 -14.30 -10.53 -8.01
N ARG A 316 -14.38 -11.64 -8.75
CA ARG A 316 -14.20 -11.62 -10.22
C ARG A 316 -15.40 -11.05 -10.97
N LYS A 317 -16.58 -11.04 -10.34
CA LYS A 317 -17.84 -10.54 -10.93
C LYS A 317 -18.13 -9.08 -10.62
N ARG A 318 -17.35 -8.45 -9.73
CA ARG A 318 -17.41 -7.00 -9.55
C ARG A 318 -16.67 -6.37 -10.73
N PRO A 319 -17.34 -5.52 -11.53
CA PRO A 319 -16.72 -4.81 -12.65
C PRO A 319 -15.60 -3.90 -12.18
#